data_AF-A0A958F8T2-F1
#
_entry.id   AF-A0A958F8T2-F1
#
_cell.length_a   1.000
_cell.length_b   1.000
_cell.length_c   1.000
_cell.angle_alpha   90.00
_cell.angle_beta   90.00
_cell.angle_gamma   90.00
#
_symmetry.space_group_name_H-M   'P 1'
#
loop_
_entity.id
_entity.type
_entity.pdbx_description
1 polymer ?
#
loop_
_entity_poly.entity_id
_entity_poly.type
_entity_poly.pdbx_seq_one_letter_code
_entity_poly.pdbx_strand_id
1 'polypeptide(L)'
;LYLYFKNKDDLSHGIYLRGLTALKSFFQEAIDSRERGIEKVRAIGEAYFRFSREHTDYFNSMMQLRPHEIDFSDPTTNGMRCHQCGEEVMAIVARAVQIGIEDGTIRPELDPMKTAFTLWGQSAGIIQILSAQGEHLQSYHGISAEELMRHSFDMIYHALRA
;
A
#
# COMPACT_ATOMS: atom_id res chain seq x y z
N LEU A 1 9.74 -29.95 -0.57
CA LEU A 1 9.57 -28.47 -0.55
C LEU A 1 10.41 -27.74 0.51
N TYR A 2 11.12 -28.41 1.42
CA TYR A 2 11.94 -27.79 2.47
C TYR A 2 13.39 -27.46 2.09
N LEU A 3 13.81 -27.70 0.84
CA LEU A 3 15.23 -27.66 0.47
C LEU A 3 15.79 -26.26 0.10
N TYR A 4 14.98 -25.20 0.18
CA TYR A 4 15.37 -23.85 -0.28
C TYR A 4 15.35 -22.76 0.81
N PHE A 5 15.07 -23.09 2.08
CA PHE A 5 14.96 -22.10 3.15
C PHE A 5 15.86 -22.51 4.32
N LYS A 6 16.82 -21.64 4.68
CA LYS A 6 17.75 -21.93 5.79
C LYS A 6 16.98 -22.04 7.12
N ASN A 7 16.01 -21.14 7.36
CA ASN A 7 15.22 -21.05 8.60
C ASN A 7 13.75 -20.66 8.30
N LYS A 8 12.83 -20.77 9.28
CA LYS A 8 11.40 -20.35 9.16
C LYS A 8 11.23 -18.89 8.71
N ASP A 9 12.15 -18.01 9.10
CA ASP A 9 12.12 -16.58 8.78
C ASP A 9 12.40 -16.32 7.29
N ASP A 10 13.18 -17.17 6.64
CA ASP A 10 13.52 -17.07 5.23
C ASP A 10 12.30 -17.40 4.33
N LEU A 11 11.44 -18.30 4.79
CA LEU A 11 10.16 -18.60 4.12
C LEU A 11 9.19 -17.43 4.27
N SER A 12 9.07 -16.86 5.47
CA SER A 12 8.22 -15.69 5.73
C SER A 12 8.65 -14.49 4.90
N HIS A 13 9.95 -14.20 4.82
CA HIS A 13 10.49 -13.15 3.95
C HIS A 13 10.24 -13.46 2.47
N GLY A 14 10.33 -14.72 2.04
CA GLY A 14 10.00 -15.11 0.67
C GLY A 14 8.54 -14.84 0.29
N ILE A 15 7.59 -15.10 1.21
CA ILE A 15 6.17 -14.80 1.02
C ILE A 15 5.92 -13.29 1.01
N TYR A 16 6.50 -12.57 1.96
CA TYR A 16 6.38 -11.12 2.06
C TYR A 16 6.93 -10.42 0.81
N LEU A 17 8.11 -10.84 0.32
CA LEU A 17 8.69 -10.30 -0.91
C LEU A 17 7.80 -10.53 -2.13
N ARG A 18 7.14 -11.69 -2.23
CA ARG A 18 6.15 -11.95 -3.30
C ARG A 18 4.95 -11.02 -3.19
N GLY A 19 4.44 -10.81 -1.97
CA GLY A 19 3.37 -9.86 -1.69
C GLY A 19 3.73 -8.43 -2.12
N LEU A 20 4.91 -7.95 -1.71
CA LEU A 20 5.42 -6.64 -2.12
C LEU A 20 5.61 -6.52 -3.64
N THR A 21 6.16 -7.56 -4.27
CA THR A 21 6.37 -7.57 -5.73
C THR A 21 5.02 -7.48 -6.47
N ALA A 22 4.02 -8.23 -6.02
CA ALA A 22 2.67 -8.15 -6.58
C ALA A 22 2.03 -6.77 -6.35
N LEU A 23 2.15 -6.22 -5.14
CA LEU A 23 1.65 -4.88 -4.83
C LEU A 23 2.31 -3.80 -5.69
N LYS A 24 3.62 -3.90 -5.90
CA LYS A 24 4.38 -3.01 -6.79
C LYS A 24 3.82 -3.03 -8.21
N SER A 25 3.50 -4.21 -8.76
CA SER A 25 2.86 -4.33 -10.07
C SER A 25 1.50 -3.64 -10.12
N PHE A 26 0.65 -3.84 -9.11
CA PHE A 26 -0.65 -3.15 -9.02
C PHE A 26 -0.49 -1.63 -9.01
N PHE A 27 0.49 -1.11 -8.27
CA PHE A 27 0.74 0.34 -8.19
C PHE A 27 1.32 0.88 -9.50
N GLN A 28 2.19 0.11 -10.16
CA GLN A 28 2.75 0.50 -11.45
C GLN A 28 1.68 0.56 -12.54
N GLU A 29 0.78 -0.43 -12.60
CA GLU A 29 -0.35 -0.40 -13.52
C GLU A 29 -1.29 0.79 -13.23
N ALA A 30 -1.52 1.08 -11.94
CA ALA A 30 -2.36 2.20 -11.53
C ALA A 30 -1.77 3.56 -11.93
N ILE A 31 -0.48 3.79 -11.66
CA ILE A 31 0.18 5.05 -12.02
C ILE A 31 0.23 5.22 -13.54
N ASP A 32 0.43 4.15 -14.31
CA ASP A 32 0.49 4.23 -15.78
C ASP A 32 -0.89 4.42 -16.43
N SER A 33 -1.98 4.09 -15.73
CA SER A 33 -3.35 4.20 -16.24
C SER A 33 -3.93 5.62 -16.28
N ARG A 34 -3.25 6.59 -15.66
CA ARG A 34 -3.74 7.98 -15.50
C ARG A 34 -2.70 8.99 -15.96
N GLU A 35 -3.14 10.17 -16.37
CA GLU A 35 -2.24 11.23 -16.80
C GLU A 35 -1.88 12.16 -15.63
N ARG A 36 -2.86 12.60 -14.86
CA ARG A 36 -2.66 13.62 -13.80
C ARG A 36 -2.30 12.99 -12.46
N GLY A 37 -1.50 13.70 -11.66
CA GLY A 37 -0.99 13.21 -10.38
C GLY A 37 -2.07 12.87 -9.36
N ILE A 38 -3.08 13.72 -9.17
CA ILE A 38 -4.20 13.40 -8.26
C ILE A 38 -4.98 12.15 -8.70
N GLU A 39 -5.10 11.93 -10.01
CA GLU A 39 -5.79 10.75 -10.56
C GLU A 39 -4.93 9.50 -10.39
N LYS A 40 -3.61 9.61 -10.52
CA LYS A 40 -2.65 8.54 -10.22
C LYS A 40 -2.72 8.14 -8.75
N VAL A 41 -2.72 9.11 -7.83
CA VAL A 41 -2.89 8.85 -6.38
C VAL A 41 -4.21 8.12 -6.14
N ARG A 42 -5.29 8.53 -6.82
CA ARG A 42 -6.58 7.85 -6.73
C ARG A 42 -6.56 6.41 -7.22
N ALA A 43 -5.99 6.19 -8.40
CA ALA A 43 -5.87 4.86 -8.97
C ALA A 43 -5.02 3.94 -8.07
N ILE A 44 -3.97 4.46 -7.44
CA ILE A 44 -3.14 3.69 -6.48
C ILE A 44 -3.96 3.28 -5.27
N GLY A 45 -4.76 4.18 -4.67
CA GLY A 45 -5.64 3.84 -3.55
C GLY A 45 -6.63 2.73 -3.92
N GLU A 46 -7.30 2.86 -5.06
CA GLU A 46 -8.24 1.86 -5.58
C GLU A 46 -7.55 0.51 -5.85
N ALA A 47 -6.33 0.54 -6.43
CA ALA A 47 -5.54 -0.66 -6.66
C ALA A 47 -5.08 -1.32 -5.34
N TYR A 48 -4.77 -0.54 -4.31
CA TYR A 48 -4.41 -1.07 -2.99
C TYR A 48 -5.59 -1.79 -2.33
N PHE A 49 -6.78 -1.19 -2.41
CA PHE A 49 -7.99 -1.83 -1.90
C PHE A 49 -8.30 -3.12 -2.66
N ARG A 50 -8.19 -3.10 -4.00
CA ARG A 50 -8.34 -4.30 -4.83
C ARG A 50 -7.34 -5.39 -4.45
N PHE A 51 -6.06 -5.04 -4.31
CA PHE A 51 -5.02 -5.95 -3.85
C PHE A 51 -5.37 -6.58 -2.51
N SER A 52 -5.86 -5.80 -1.55
CA SER A 52 -6.22 -6.33 -0.21
C SER A 52 -7.34 -7.39 -0.26
N ARG A 53 -8.20 -7.37 -1.28
CA ARG A 53 -9.31 -8.31 -1.45
C ARG A 53 -8.96 -9.51 -2.32
N GLU A 54 -8.18 -9.28 -3.37
CA GLU A 54 -7.76 -10.34 -4.30
C GLU A 54 -6.60 -11.18 -3.74
N HIS A 55 -5.81 -10.58 -2.84
CA HIS A 55 -4.61 -11.17 -2.25
C HIS A 55 -4.62 -11.07 -0.72
N THR A 56 -5.75 -11.42 -0.09
CA THR A 56 -5.99 -11.31 1.36
C THR A 56 -4.87 -11.94 2.21
N ASP A 57 -4.37 -13.13 1.84
CA ASP A 57 -3.30 -13.81 2.58
C ASP A 57 -1.98 -13.04 2.54
N TYR A 58 -1.64 -12.44 1.39
CA TYR A 58 -0.46 -11.60 1.27
C TYR A 58 -0.62 -10.31 2.07
N PHE A 59 -1.78 -9.65 1.95
CA PHE A 59 -2.07 -8.44 2.71
C PHE A 59 -1.96 -8.68 4.22
N ASN A 60 -2.60 -9.73 4.73
CA ASN A 60 -2.55 -10.10 6.15
C ASN A 60 -1.12 -10.42 6.61
N SER A 61 -0.37 -11.16 5.80
CA SER A 61 1.05 -11.46 6.08
C SER A 61 1.88 -10.19 6.14
N MET A 62 1.60 -9.23 5.24
CA MET A 62 2.32 -7.95 5.21
C MET A 62 2.03 -7.06 6.42
N MET A 63 0.82 -7.11 6.98
CA MET A 63 0.46 -6.36 8.18
C MET A 63 1.05 -6.95 9.48
N GLN A 64 1.48 -8.21 9.45
CA GLN A 64 2.04 -8.91 10.61
C GLN A 64 3.57 -8.86 10.68
N LEU A 65 4.27 -8.67 9.56
CA LEU A 65 5.74 -8.65 9.54
C LEU A 65 6.28 -7.40 10.23
N ARG A 66 7.23 -7.58 11.15
CA ARG A 66 7.80 -6.47 11.93
C ARG A 66 9.20 -6.11 11.41
N PRO A 67 9.51 -4.82 11.18
CA PRO A 67 10.80 -4.41 10.61
C PRO A 67 12.05 -4.82 11.40
N HIS A 68 11.93 -5.10 12.71
CA HIS A 68 13.05 -5.55 13.55
C HIS A 68 13.50 -6.99 13.26
N GLU A 69 12.79 -7.70 12.39
CA GLU A 69 13.12 -9.05 11.93
C GLU A 69 14.04 -9.02 10.69
N ILE A 70 14.41 -7.83 10.19
CA ILE A 70 15.28 -7.63 9.02
C ILE A 70 16.71 -7.29 9.47
N ASP A 71 17.66 -8.15 9.09
CA ASP A 71 19.08 -7.84 9.17
C ASP A 71 19.50 -6.95 8.00
N PHE A 72 19.77 -5.67 8.28
CA PHE A 72 20.19 -4.70 7.28
C PHE A 72 21.70 -4.77 6.95
N SER A 73 22.47 -5.62 7.63
CA SER A 73 23.93 -5.69 7.45
C SER A 73 24.36 -6.54 6.25
N ASP A 74 23.53 -7.49 5.82
CA ASP A 74 23.81 -8.35 4.66
C ASP A 74 22.82 -8.06 3.52
N PRO A 75 23.29 -7.49 2.40
CA PRO A 75 22.44 -7.11 1.27
C PRO A 75 21.90 -8.31 0.48
N THR A 76 22.41 -9.52 0.71
CA THR A 76 21.98 -10.73 0.02
C THR A 76 20.79 -11.43 0.69
N THR A 77 20.41 -10.97 1.88
CA THR A 77 19.29 -11.56 2.64
C THR A 77 17.95 -11.26 1.98
N ASN A 78 16.99 -12.17 2.16
CA ASN A 78 15.61 -11.90 1.76
C ASN A 78 15.04 -10.69 2.53
N GLY A 79 15.48 -10.45 3.77
CA GLY A 79 15.11 -9.26 4.55
C GLY A 79 15.50 -7.95 3.85
N MET A 80 16.73 -7.83 3.35
CA MET A 80 17.14 -6.64 2.59
C MET A 80 16.32 -6.49 1.29
N ARG A 81 16.07 -7.58 0.58
CA ARG A 81 15.25 -7.56 -0.64
C ARG A 81 13.82 -7.09 -0.35
N CYS A 82 13.24 -7.53 0.77
CA CYS A 82 11.95 -7.04 1.25
C CYS A 82 11.99 -5.53 1.52
N HIS A 83 13.02 -5.05 2.21
CA HIS A 83 13.19 -3.61 2.48
C HIS A 83 13.27 -2.80 1.18
N GLN A 84 14.15 -3.19 0.25
CA GLN A 84 14.29 -2.53 -1.04
C GLN A 84 12.98 -2.49 -1.84
N CYS A 85 12.27 -3.62 -1.90
CA CYS A 85 10.99 -3.69 -2.59
C CYS A 85 9.91 -2.82 -1.92
N GLY A 86 9.92 -2.73 -0.58
CA GLY A 86 9.05 -1.82 0.17
C GLY A 86 9.31 -0.34 -0.14
N GLU A 87 10.58 0.06 -0.20
CA GLU A 87 10.99 1.41 -0.59
C GLU A 87 10.55 1.73 -2.04
N GLU A 88 10.70 0.78 -2.97
CA GLU A 88 10.24 0.94 -4.35
C GLU A 88 8.71 1.12 -4.44
N VAL A 89 7.94 0.38 -3.63
CA VAL A 89 6.48 0.53 -3.58
C VAL A 89 6.12 1.94 -3.10
N MET A 90 6.73 2.43 -2.01
CA MET A 90 6.46 3.78 -1.50
C MET A 90 6.93 4.87 -2.46
N ALA A 91 8.04 4.65 -3.18
CA ALA A 91 8.53 5.56 -4.20
C ALA A 91 7.52 5.74 -5.36
N ILE A 92 6.76 4.72 -5.74
CA ILE A 92 5.70 4.85 -6.74
C ILE A 92 4.60 5.81 -6.25
N VAL A 93 4.18 5.66 -4.99
CA VAL A 93 3.17 6.54 -4.39
C VAL A 93 3.67 7.98 -4.30
N ALA A 94 4.89 8.17 -3.80
CA ALA A 94 5.52 9.48 -3.71
C ALA A 94 5.69 10.13 -5.10
N ARG A 95 6.01 9.35 -6.13
CA ARG A 95 6.07 9.84 -7.51
C ARG A 95 4.72 10.34 -8.02
N ALA A 96 3.62 9.65 -7.71
CA ALA A 96 2.29 10.12 -8.06
C ALA A 96 1.96 11.46 -7.39
N VAL A 97 2.35 11.63 -6.12
CA VAL A 97 2.21 12.90 -5.39
C VAL A 97 3.06 14.00 -6.03
N GLN A 98 4.32 13.71 -6.35
CA GLN A 98 5.24 14.65 -6.99
C GLN A 98 4.73 15.11 -8.36
N ILE A 99 4.24 14.20 -9.20
CA ILE A 99 3.59 14.55 -10.48
C ILE A 99 2.40 15.48 -10.24
N GLY A 100 1.62 15.24 -9.18
CA GLY A 100 0.47 16.07 -8.86
C GLY A 100 0.84 17.48 -8.41
N ILE A 101 1.98 17.63 -7.73
CA ILE A 101 2.53 18.93 -7.38
C ILE A 101 2.99 19.66 -8.65
N GLU A 102 3.70 18.96 -9.54
CA GLU A 102 4.22 19.50 -10.80
C GLU A 102 3.11 19.92 -11.78
N ASP A 103 2.01 19.15 -11.86
CA ASP A 103 0.87 19.43 -12.74
C ASP A 103 -0.21 20.31 -12.11
N GLY A 104 0.01 20.78 -10.88
CA GLY A 104 -0.87 21.66 -10.13
C GLY A 104 -2.17 21.02 -9.63
N THR A 105 -2.29 19.68 -9.64
CA THR A 105 -3.44 18.99 -9.05
C THR A 105 -3.34 18.78 -7.55
N ILE A 106 -2.14 18.80 -7.00
CA ILE A 106 -1.83 18.60 -5.58
C ILE A 106 -1.12 19.84 -5.05
N ARG A 107 -1.42 20.22 -3.80
CA ARG A 107 -0.87 21.37 -3.12
C ARG A 107 0.67 21.33 -3.02
N PRO A 108 1.39 22.41 -3.38
CA PRO A 108 2.84 22.40 -3.51
C PRO A 108 3.59 22.36 -2.17
N GLU A 109 2.94 22.66 -1.04
CA GLU A 109 3.57 22.59 0.28
C GLU A 109 3.74 21.15 0.83
N LEU A 110 3.14 20.16 0.16
CA LEU A 110 3.19 18.77 0.61
C LEU A 110 4.54 18.13 0.27
N ASP A 111 5.05 17.35 1.23
CA ASP A 111 6.23 16.51 1.03
C ASP A 111 5.80 15.16 0.40
N PRO A 112 6.34 14.75 -0.76
CA PRO A 112 5.87 13.55 -1.45
C PRO A 112 5.99 12.26 -0.65
N MET A 113 7.10 12.07 0.07
CA MET A 113 7.34 10.85 0.84
C MET A 113 6.52 10.80 2.12
N LYS A 114 6.42 11.91 2.86
CA LYS A 114 5.55 11.99 4.05
C LYS A 114 4.09 11.78 3.67
N THR A 115 3.68 12.37 2.54
CA THR A 115 2.33 12.16 1.98
C THR A 115 2.12 10.69 1.63
N ALA A 116 3.06 10.04 0.94
CA ALA A 116 2.96 8.62 0.57
C ALA A 116 2.75 7.70 1.79
N PHE A 117 3.56 7.85 2.84
CA PHE A 117 3.39 7.07 4.07
C PHE A 117 2.08 7.38 4.80
N THR A 118 1.62 8.64 4.76
CA THR A 118 0.33 9.05 5.33
C THR A 118 -0.83 8.36 4.60
N LEU A 119 -0.81 8.39 3.27
CA LEU A 119 -1.81 7.75 2.41
C LEU A 119 -1.86 6.23 2.63
N TRP A 120 -0.68 5.59 2.71
CA TRP A 120 -0.56 4.18 3.00
C TRP A 120 -1.14 3.85 4.39
N GLY A 121 -0.73 4.58 5.43
CA GLY A 121 -1.18 4.33 6.80
C GLY A 121 -2.69 4.48 6.97
N GLN A 122 -3.27 5.53 6.37
CA GLN A 122 -4.72 5.75 6.38
C GLN A 122 -5.45 4.62 5.65
N SER A 123 -5.04 4.30 4.43
CA SER A 123 -5.69 3.26 3.63
C SER A 123 -5.58 1.88 4.29
N ALA A 124 -4.38 1.53 4.78
CA ALA A 124 -4.15 0.28 5.49
C ALA A 124 -5.00 0.18 6.76
N GLY A 125 -5.13 1.28 7.52
CA GLY A 125 -5.97 1.34 8.71
C GLY A 125 -7.45 1.11 8.41
N ILE A 126 -7.99 1.75 7.37
CA ILE A 126 -9.39 1.51 6.96
C ILE A 126 -9.58 0.08 6.48
N ILE A 127 -8.65 -0.47 5.68
CA ILE A 127 -8.72 -1.86 5.23
C ILE A 127 -8.69 -2.84 6.42
N GLN A 128 -7.86 -2.59 7.43
CA GLN A 128 -7.82 -3.41 8.65
C GLN A 128 -9.15 -3.34 9.42
N ILE A 129 -9.73 -2.15 9.57
CA ILE A 129 -11.05 -1.98 10.20
C ILE A 129 -12.12 -2.75 9.42
N LEU A 130 -12.12 -2.65 8.09
CA LEU A 130 -13.06 -3.39 7.24
C LEU A 130 -12.87 -4.90 7.34
N SER A 131 -11.63 -5.36 7.41
CA SER A 131 -11.33 -6.79 7.59
C SER A 131 -11.78 -7.31 8.96
N ALA A 132 -11.72 -6.48 10.02
CA ALA A 132 -12.05 -6.89 11.38
C ALA A 132 -13.52 -6.66 11.77
N GLN A 133 -14.15 -5.61 11.22
CA GLN A 133 -15.44 -5.09 11.64
C GLN A 133 -16.43 -4.87 10.48
N GLY A 134 -16.09 -5.27 9.25
CA GLY A 134 -16.92 -5.02 8.07
C GLY A 134 -18.34 -5.54 8.18
N GLU A 135 -18.52 -6.76 8.69
CA GLU A 135 -19.86 -7.34 8.92
C GLU A 135 -20.65 -6.58 9.99
N HIS A 136 -19.98 -6.13 11.04
CA HIS A 136 -20.59 -5.32 12.09
C HIS A 136 -21.04 -3.95 11.54
N LEU A 137 -20.17 -3.26 10.81
CA LEU A 137 -20.48 -1.99 10.16
C LEU A 137 -21.65 -2.11 9.20
N GLN A 138 -21.69 -3.18 8.40
CA GLN A 138 -22.79 -3.42 7.48
C GLN A 138 -24.10 -3.71 8.21
N SER A 139 -24.06 -4.53 9.26
CA SER A 139 -25.27 -4.99 9.97
C SER A 139 -25.89 -3.90 10.85
N TYR A 140 -25.07 -3.06 11.49
CA TYR A 140 -25.53 -2.09 12.48
C TYR A 140 -25.59 -0.65 11.96
N HIS A 141 -24.79 -0.33 10.95
CA HIS A 141 -24.73 1.03 10.38
C HIS A 141 -25.10 1.08 8.89
N GLY A 142 -25.30 -0.06 8.23
CA GLY A 142 -25.60 -0.11 6.80
C GLY A 142 -24.43 0.31 5.92
N ILE A 143 -23.21 0.37 6.46
CA ILE A 143 -22.02 0.84 5.74
C ILE A 143 -21.30 -0.36 5.12
N SER A 144 -21.25 -0.39 3.79
CA SER A 144 -20.46 -1.39 3.06
C SER A 144 -18.97 -1.05 3.03
N ALA A 145 -18.13 -2.05 2.74
CA ALA A 145 -16.70 -1.88 2.60
C ALA A 145 -16.35 -0.90 1.46
N GLU A 146 -17.04 -1.02 0.34
CA GLU A 146 -16.90 -0.15 -0.82
C GLU A 146 -17.26 1.30 -0.50
N GLU A 147 -18.34 1.53 0.26
CA GLU A 147 -18.75 2.87 0.68
C GLU A 147 -17.75 3.52 1.61
N LEU A 148 -17.27 2.80 2.63
CA LEU A 148 -16.30 3.34 3.58
C LEU A 148 -14.96 3.64 2.90
N MET A 149 -14.48 2.75 2.04
CA MET A 149 -13.25 3.00 1.28
C MET A 149 -13.40 4.22 0.37
N ARG A 150 -14.48 4.29 -0.41
CA ARG A 150 -14.76 5.44 -1.29
C ARG A 150 -14.82 6.75 -0.49
N HIS A 151 -15.50 6.75 0.64
CA HIS A 151 -15.58 7.92 1.52
C HIS A 151 -14.19 8.34 2.03
N SER A 152 -13.38 7.38 2.49
CA SER A 152 -12.01 7.67 2.97
C SER A 152 -11.13 8.25 1.86
N PHE A 153 -11.24 7.72 0.65
CA PHE A 153 -10.53 8.21 -0.52
C PHE A 153 -10.97 9.61 -0.90
N ASP A 154 -12.27 9.89 -0.96
CA ASP A 154 -12.78 11.22 -1.26
C ASP A 154 -12.28 12.26 -0.24
N MET A 155 -12.28 11.93 1.07
CA MET A 155 -11.71 12.81 2.11
C MET A 155 -10.22 13.11 1.90
N ILE A 156 -9.43 12.07 1.61
CA ILE A 156 -8.00 12.18 1.34
C ILE A 156 -7.76 13.05 0.10
N TYR A 157 -8.46 12.78 -1.00
CA TYR A 157 -8.25 13.52 -2.24
C TYR A 157 -8.64 14.98 -2.09
N HIS A 158 -9.74 15.28 -1.37
CA HIS A 158 -10.08 16.66 -1.04
C HIS A 158 -8.98 17.36 -0.22
N ALA A 159 -8.33 16.64 0.70
CA ALA A 159 -7.23 17.20 1.47
C ALA A 159 -5.95 17.43 0.63
N LEU A 160 -5.74 16.71 -0.47
CA LEU A 160 -4.56 16.86 -1.31
C LEU A 160 -4.67 17.97 -2.36
N ARG A 161 -5.89 18.25 -2.84
CA ARG A 161 -6.12 19.14 -4.00
C ARG A 161 -5.68 20.58 -3.74
N ALA A 162 -5.04 21.17 -4.76
CA ALA A 162 -4.72 22.59 -4.85
C ALA A 162 -5.95 23.48 -5.06
#